data_AF-A0A0Q9KG60-F1
#
_entry.id   AF-A0A0Q9KG60-F1
#
_cell.length_a   1.000
_cell.length_b   1.000
_cell.length_c   1.000
_cell.angle_alpha   90.00
_cell.angle_beta   90.00
_cell.angle_gamma   90.00
#
_symmetry.space_group_name_H-M   'P 1'
#
loop_
_entity.id
_entity.type
_entity.pdbx_description
1 polymer ?
#
loop_
_entity_poly.entity_id
_entity_poly.type
_entity_poly.pdbx_seq_one_letter_code
_entity_poly.pdbx_strand_id
1 'polypeptide(L)'
;MGVPRGVVLGVIAAQFCVPLIALVASEPPTRLGFQMYSGLGSLDVTVEDEHGQDVEYDPAEVFAVSPRVEIDWTRRLPERLCAIPGAAQVTVERPDGLRTVRC
;
A
#
# COMPACT_ATOMS: atom_id res chain seq x y z
N MET A 1 -32.89 32.46 -28.20
CA MET A 1 -33.25 31.03 -28.04
C MET A 1 -33.04 30.67 -26.58
N GLY A 2 -34.12 30.45 -25.83
CA GLY A 2 -34.04 30.05 -24.43
C GLY A 2 -33.83 28.54 -24.30
N VAL A 3 -32.98 28.11 -23.38
CA VAL A 3 -32.83 26.68 -23.06
C VAL A 3 -34.14 26.19 -22.43
N PRO A 4 -34.76 25.13 -22.95
CA PRO A 4 -36.02 24.64 -22.40
C PRO A 4 -35.81 24.14 -20.97
N ARG A 5 -36.70 24.53 -20.06
CA ARG A 5 -36.62 24.22 -18.61
C ARG A 5 -36.41 22.73 -18.31
N GLY A 6 -36.93 21.85 -19.16
CA GLY A 6 -36.73 20.40 -19.03
C GLY A 6 -35.27 19.96 -19.20
N VAL A 7 -34.49 20.64 -20.04
CA VAL A 7 -33.04 20.36 -20.19
C VAL A 7 -32.29 20.76 -18.94
N VAL A 8 -32.62 21.90 -18.35
CA VAL A 8 -31.99 22.37 -17.10
C VAL A 8 -32.28 21.38 -15.96
N LEU A 9 -33.54 20.97 -15.81
CA LEU A 9 -33.93 19.97 -14.80
C LEU A 9 -33.26 18.63 -15.02
N GLY A 10 -33.11 18.19 -16.27
CA GLY A 10 -32.39 16.96 -16.62
C GLY A 10 -30.91 17.01 -16.23
N VAL A 11 -30.24 18.13 -16.48
CA VAL A 11 -28.82 18.31 -16.11
C VAL A 11 -28.64 18.35 -14.59
N ILE A 12 -29.54 19.01 -13.86
CA ILE A 12 -29.53 19.01 -12.40
C ILE A 12 -29.73 17.58 -11.89
N ALA A 13 -30.75 16.87 -12.37
CA ALA A 13 -31.01 15.49 -11.96
C ALA A 13 -29.82 14.56 -12.24
N ALA A 14 -29.20 14.68 -13.42
CA ALA A 14 -28.03 13.88 -13.78
C ALA A 14 -26.83 14.10 -12.85
N GLN A 15 -26.60 15.35 -12.40
CA GLN A 15 -25.51 15.67 -11.46
C GLN A 15 -25.66 14.97 -10.10
N PHE A 16 -26.87 14.61 -9.69
CA PHE A 16 -27.11 13.88 -8.45
C PHE A 16 -27.25 12.37 -8.66
N CYS A 17 -27.97 11.96 -9.71
CA CYS A 17 -28.22 10.54 -10.00
C CYS A 17 -26.94 9.78 -10.37
N VAL A 18 -26.05 10.39 -11.18
CA VAL A 18 -24.82 9.73 -11.60
C VAL A 18 -23.90 9.37 -10.42
N PRO A 19 -23.52 10.30 -9.51
CA PRO A 19 -22.69 9.94 -8.37
C PRO A 19 -23.41 9.03 -7.37
N LEU A 20 -24.73 9.16 -7.21
CA LEU A 20 -25.49 8.26 -6.33
C LEU A 20 -25.46 6.81 -6.83
N ILE A 21 -25.64 6.60 -8.13
CA ILE A 21 -25.54 5.26 -8.75
C ILE A 21 -24.11 4.74 -8.64
N ALA A 22 -23.10 5.58 -8.88
CA ALA A 22 -21.70 5.20 -8.70
C ALA A 22 -21.40 4.79 -7.25
N LEU A 23 -22.01 5.43 -6.25
CA LEU A 23 -21.80 5.09 -4.85
C LEU A 23 -22.50 3.79 -4.42
N VAL A 24 -23.69 3.51 -4.95
CA VAL A 24 -24.54 2.40 -4.47
C VAL A 24 -24.41 1.14 -5.33
N ALA A 25 -24.20 1.31 -6.64
CA ALA A 25 -24.20 0.21 -7.61
C ALA A 25 -22.80 -0.17 -8.11
N SER A 26 -21.76 0.63 -7.80
CA SER A 26 -20.37 0.21 -8.03
C SER A 26 -19.84 -0.43 -6.76
N GLU A 27 -18.94 -1.40 -6.92
CA GLU A 27 -18.18 -1.92 -5.78
C GLU A 27 -17.54 -0.73 -5.04
N PRO A 28 -17.63 -0.66 -3.70
CA PRO A 28 -16.97 0.42 -2.95
C PRO A 28 -15.51 0.46 -3.39
N PRO A 29 -14.93 1.64 -3.69
CA PRO A 29 -13.59 1.73 -4.21
C PRO A 29 -12.67 0.99 -3.26
N THR A 30 -12.24 -0.19 -3.69
CA THR A 30 -11.37 -1.07 -2.97
C THR A 30 -10.04 -0.35 -2.86
N ARG A 31 -9.77 0.22 -1.67
CA ARG A 31 -8.43 0.64 -1.23
C ARG A 31 -7.69 1.65 -2.13
N LEU A 32 -8.38 2.48 -2.90
CA LEU A 32 -7.73 3.53 -3.72
C LEU A 32 -7.49 4.85 -2.97
N GLY A 33 -7.85 4.94 -1.68
CA GLY A 33 -7.53 6.09 -0.81
C GLY A 33 -6.04 6.30 -0.54
N PHE A 34 -5.18 5.37 -0.96
CA PHE A 34 -3.72 5.48 -0.89
C PHE A 34 -3.05 5.71 -2.26
N GLN A 35 -3.83 5.90 -3.34
CA GLN A 35 -3.27 5.98 -4.70
C GLN A 35 -2.66 7.34 -5.10
N MET A 36 -2.62 8.34 -4.21
CA MET A 36 -1.67 9.45 -4.38
C MET A 36 -0.24 9.08 -3.93
N TYR A 37 -0.05 7.95 -3.23
CA TYR A 37 1.25 7.40 -2.85
C TYR A 37 1.59 6.07 -3.54
N SER A 38 0.76 5.60 -4.48
CA SER A 38 0.96 4.32 -5.18
C SER A 38 1.98 4.35 -6.33
N GLY A 39 2.83 5.38 -6.39
CA GLY A 39 4.02 5.41 -7.25
C GLY A 39 5.29 4.93 -6.54
N LEU A 40 5.22 4.66 -5.24
CA LEU A 40 6.37 4.28 -4.43
C LEU A 40 6.19 2.80 -4.03
N GLY A 41 6.94 1.91 -4.70
CA GLY A 41 6.80 0.45 -4.59
C GLY A 41 6.66 -0.03 -3.15
N SER A 42 5.64 -0.87 -2.90
CA SER A 42 5.44 -1.51 -1.60
C SER A 42 6.68 -2.32 -1.27
N LEU A 43 7.33 -1.95 -0.17
CA LEU A 43 8.37 -2.73 0.45
C LEU A 43 7.66 -3.59 1.50
N ASP A 44 7.51 -4.87 1.21
CA ASP A 44 6.94 -5.85 2.15
C ASP A 44 8.09 -6.56 2.87
N VAL A 45 8.03 -6.61 4.20
CA VAL A 45 9.11 -7.09 5.06
C VAL A 45 8.52 -8.03 6.09
N THR A 46 8.93 -9.29 6.01
CA THR A 46 8.53 -10.35 6.95
C THR A 46 9.75 -10.81 7.72
N VAL A 47 9.63 -10.87 9.05
CA VAL A 47 10.66 -11.40 9.95
C VAL A 47 10.04 -12.56 10.69
N GLU A 48 10.61 -13.74 10.53
CA GLU A 48 10.12 -14.99 11.12
C GLU A 48 11.14 -15.54 12.11
N ASP A 49 10.65 -16.19 13.17
CA ASP A 49 11.45 -16.94 14.13
C ASP A 49 11.77 -18.36 13.65
N GLU A 50 12.47 -19.16 14.47
CA GLU A 50 12.82 -20.55 14.13
C GLU A 50 11.61 -21.48 13.94
N HIS A 51 10.43 -21.06 14.39
CA HIS A 51 9.16 -21.79 14.27
C HIS A 51 8.27 -21.24 13.14
N GLY A 52 8.76 -20.26 12.36
CA GLY A 52 8.00 -19.61 11.29
C GLY A 52 6.89 -18.70 11.81
N GLN A 53 7.01 -18.16 13.03
CA GLN A 53 6.09 -17.15 13.56
C GLN A 53 6.62 -15.75 13.27
N ASP A 54 5.71 -14.82 12.96
CA ASP A 54 6.07 -13.42 12.77
C ASP A 54 6.65 -12.82 14.05
N VAL A 55 7.86 -12.27 13.94
CA VAL A 55 8.51 -11.52 15.02
C VAL A 55 8.05 -10.07 14.93
N GLU A 56 7.40 -9.59 15.98
CA GLU A 56 7.04 -8.17 16.08
C GLU A 56 8.30 -7.32 16.26
N TYR A 57 8.43 -6.27 15.44
CA TYR A 57 9.52 -5.30 15.52
C TYR A 57 8.96 -3.90 15.30
N ASP A 58 9.62 -2.89 15.87
CA ASP A 58 9.26 -1.50 15.64
C ASP A 58 9.87 -1.01 14.31
N PRO A 59 9.06 -0.66 13.30
CA PRO A 59 9.56 -0.11 12.04
C PRO A 59 10.35 1.19 12.25
N ALA A 60 10.09 1.96 13.31
CA ALA A 60 10.82 3.19 13.61
C ALA A 60 12.26 2.95 14.04
N GLU A 61 12.56 1.78 14.63
CA GLU A 61 13.92 1.38 14.99
C GLU A 61 14.72 0.93 13.76
N VAL A 62 14.04 0.37 12.77
CA VAL A 62 14.65 -0.14 11.52
C VAL A 62 14.78 0.96 10.47
N PHE A 63 13.75 1.82 10.36
CA PHE A 63 13.64 2.90 9.40
C PHE A 63 13.63 4.24 10.13
N ALA A 64 14.79 4.88 10.25
CA ALA A 64 14.91 6.21 10.87
C ALA A 64 14.04 7.30 10.20
N VAL A 65 13.68 7.09 8.93
CA VAL A 65 12.70 7.87 8.15
C VAL A 65 12.00 6.88 7.22
N SER A 66 10.74 7.14 6.85
CA SER A 66 9.95 6.31 5.93
C SER A 66 10.80 5.72 4.80
N PRO A 67 10.67 4.41 4.51
CA PRO A 67 11.51 3.73 3.53
C PRO A 67 11.45 4.43 2.17
N ARG A 68 12.64 4.83 1.69
CA ARG A 68 12.87 5.50 0.41
C ARG A 68 12.90 4.48 -0.72
N VAL A 69 12.12 4.66 -1.77
CA VAL A 69 12.03 3.67 -2.85
C VAL A 69 13.26 3.61 -3.73
N GLU A 70 14.04 4.69 -3.77
CA GLU A 70 15.28 4.77 -4.54
C GLU A 70 16.38 3.89 -3.95
N ILE A 71 16.17 3.36 -2.74
CA ILE A 71 17.10 2.48 -2.06
C ILE A 71 16.73 1.03 -2.35
N ASP A 72 17.70 0.27 -2.84
CA ASP A 72 17.63 -1.19 -2.89
C ASP A 72 17.67 -1.76 -1.46
N TRP A 73 16.48 -1.95 -0.88
CA TRP A 73 16.31 -2.50 0.47
C TRP A 73 16.56 -4.01 0.52
N THR A 74 16.38 -4.73 -0.58
CA THR A 74 16.66 -6.18 -0.59
C THR A 74 18.14 -6.46 -0.33
N ARG A 75 19.05 -5.52 -0.64
CA ARG A 75 20.49 -5.64 -0.35
C ARG A 75 20.93 -5.34 1.08
N ARG A 76 20.21 -4.51 1.82
CA ARG A 76 20.71 -3.95 3.11
C ARG A 76 19.82 -4.22 4.30
N LEU A 77 18.53 -4.42 4.05
CA LEU A 77 17.53 -4.58 5.08
C LEU A 77 17.57 -5.97 5.73
N PRO A 78 17.72 -7.09 4.98
CA PRO A 78 17.73 -8.42 5.59
C PRO A 78 18.81 -8.58 6.66
N GLU A 79 20.02 -8.11 6.38
CA GLU A 79 21.16 -8.24 7.30
C GLU A 79 20.97 -7.38 8.57
N ARG A 80 20.27 -6.25 8.47
CA ARG A 80 19.96 -5.41 9.64
C ARG A 80 18.88 -6.03 10.52
N LEU A 81 17.86 -6.61 9.90
CA LEU A 81 16.76 -7.27 10.60
C LEU A 81 17.21 -8.56 11.28
N CYS A 82 18.26 -9.22 10.78
CA CYS A 82 18.91 -10.33 11.49
C CYS A 82 19.58 -9.95 12.81
N ALA A 83 19.73 -8.66 13.12
CA ALA A 83 20.20 -8.24 14.45
C ALA A 83 19.07 -8.25 15.51
N ILE A 84 17.81 -8.43 15.10
CA ILE A 84 16.67 -8.48 16.01
C ILE A 84 16.69 -9.81 16.79
N PRO A 85 16.58 -9.78 18.13
CA PRO A 85 16.53 -10.99 18.94
C PRO A 85 15.35 -11.88 18.54
N GLY A 86 15.63 -13.12 18.17
CA GLY A 86 14.61 -14.10 17.76
C GLY A 86 14.30 -14.12 16.27
N ALA A 87 14.92 -13.26 15.45
CA ALA A 87 14.84 -13.38 14.00
C ALA A 87 15.67 -14.58 13.51
N ALA A 88 15.05 -15.50 12.79
CA ALA A 88 15.70 -16.64 12.14
C ALA A 88 15.64 -16.55 10.61
N GLN A 89 14.60 -15.92 10.07
CA GLN A 89 14.47 -15.71 8.64
C GLN A 89 13.91 -14.31 8.37
N VAL A 90 14.51 -13.62 7.41
CA VAL A 90 14.04 -12.31 6.97
C VAL A 90 13.78 -12.36 5.47
N THR A 91 12.57 -11.99 5.09
CA THR A 91 12.15 -11.87 3.69
C THR A 91 11.81 -10.42 3.39
N VAL A 92 12.42 -9.89 2.33
CA VAL A 92 12.18 -8.54 1.83
C VAL A 92 11.71 -8.66 0.39
N GLU A 93 10.49 -8.19 0.14
CA GLU A 93 9.83 -8.20 -1.16
C GLU A 93 9.65 -6.78 -1.69
N ARG A 94 9.97 -6.60 -2.96
CA ARG A 94 9.72 -5.40 -3.75
C ARG A 94 9.20 -5.82 -5.13
N PRO A 95 8.54 -4.91 -5.88
CA PRO A 95 8.09 -5.19 -7.24
C PRO A 95 9.20 -5.67 -8.19
N ASP A 96 10.44 -5.26 -7.94
CA ASP A 96 11.63 -5.56 -8.74
C ASP A 96 12.47 -6.72 -8.18
N GLY A 97 12.12 -7.30 -7.03
CA GLY A 97 12.85 -8.45 -6.50
C GLY A 97 12.47 -8.90 -5.09
N LEU A 98 12.74 -10.17 -4.83
CA LEU A 98 12.57 -10.84 -3.55
C LEU A 98 13.95 -11.27 -3.03
N ARG A 99 14.23 -11.03 -1.75
CA ARG A 99 15.41 -11.59 -1.08
C ARG A 99 15.05 -12.13 0.29
N THR A 100 15.37 -13.40 0.50
CA THR A 100 15.27 -14.08 1.78
C THR A 100 16.68 -14.38 2.31
N VAL A 101 16.91 -14.08 3.59
CA VAL A 101 18.15 -14.35 4.30
C VAL A 101 17.81 -15.12 5.58
N ARG A 102 18.62 -16.13 5.89
CA ARG A 102 18.59 -16.78 7.20
C ARG A 102 19.59 -16.10 8.12
N CYS A 103 19.11 -15.77 9.29
CA CYS A 103 19.89 -15.44 10.46
C CYS A 103 20.26 -16.78 11.14
#